data_AF-A0A2G5EHW8-F1
#
_entry.id   AF-A0A2G5EHW8-F1
#
_cell.length_a   1.000
_cell.length_b   1.000
_cell.length_c   1.000
_cell.angle_alpha   90.00
_cell.angle_beta   90.00
_cell.angle_gamma   90.00
#
_symmetry.space_group_name_H-M   'P 1'
#
loop_
_entity.id
_entity.type
_entity.pdbx_description
1 polymer ?
#
loop_
_entity_poly.entity_id
_entity_poly.type
_entity_poly.pdbx_seq_one_letter_code
_entity_poly.pdbx_strand_id
1 'polypeptide(L)'
;MPLHLEELIKKINESDDNQRINFIIADAFVGNILKVVEKFGINRAAFCTASFSFLALMLHFRKLVDAGDIGENGNPMKDEDNILLPPGMP
;
A
#
# COMPACT_ATOMS: atom_id res chain seq x y z
N MET A 1 3.96 15.42 -2.45
CA MET A 1 4.11 14.62 -1.22
C MET A 1 5.43 13.84 -1.17
N PRO A 2 5.86 13.06 -2.17
CA PRO A 2 7.13 12.31 -2.12
C PRO A 2 8.37 13.20 -1.85
N LEU A 3 8.47 14.33 -2.56
CA LEU A 3 9.57 15.30 -2.44
C LEU A 3 9.70 15.87 -1.01
N HIS A 4 8.57 16.19 -0.37
CA HIS A 4 8.56 16.80 0.95
C HIS A 4 9.01 15.80 2.03
N LEU A 5 8.76 14.50 1.83
CA LEU A 5 9.26 13.46 2.72
C LEU A 5 10.78 13.30 2.60
N GLU A 6 11.33 13.33 1.38
CA GLU A 6 12.77 13.26 1.15
C GLU A 6 13.49 14.42 1.86
N GLU A 7 12.96 15.64 1.72
CA GLU A 7 13.48 16.84 2.39
C GLU A 7 13.39 16.72 3.92
N LEU A 8 12.27 16.21 4.43
CA LEU A 8 12.08 16.01 5.87
C LEU A 8 13.05 14.99 6.45
N ILE A 9 13.27 13.86 5.76
CA ILE A 9 14.22 12.82 6.18
C ILE A 9 15.64 13.40 6.24
N LYS A 10 16.06 14.14 5.20
CA LYS A 10 17.38 14.78 5.17
C LYS A 10 17.53 15.77 6.32
N LYS A 11 16.56 16.67 6.49
CA LYS A 11 16.59 17.69 7.53
C LYS A 11 16.71 17.09 8.93
N ILE A 12 15.96 16.02 9.22
CA ILE A 12 16.01 15.35 10.53
C ILE A 12 17.37 14.66 10.70
N ASN A 13 17.82 13.90 9.71
CA ASN A 13 19.07 13.15 9.78
C ASN A 13 20.33 14.05 9.81
N GLU A 14 20.26 15.28 9.30
CA GLU A 14 21.33 16.28 9.34
C GLU A 14 21.33 17.09 10.65
N SER A 15 20.23 17.11 11.40
CA SER A 15 20.07 17.95 12.58
C SER A 15 20.70 17.40 13.87
N ASP A 16 20.67 16.08 14.07
CA ASP A 16 21.26 15.40 15.22
C ASP A 16 21.54 13.92 14.88
N ASP A 17 22.81 13.51 14.98
CA ASP A 17 23.22 12.14 14.69
C ASP A 17 22.62 11.11 15.64
N ASN A 18 22.20 11.52 16.86
CA ASN A 18 21.51 10.64 17.80
C ASN A 18 20.00 10.50 17.53
N GLN A 19 19.43 11.30 16.63
CA GLN A 19 17.98 11.30 16.31
C GLN A 19 17.68 10.91 14.87
N ARG A 20 18.64 10.27 14.19
CA ARG A 20 18.46 9.82 12.81
C ARG A 20 17.30 8.83 12.73
N ILE A 21 16.48 9.01 11.70
CA ILE A 21 15.34 8.14 11.41
C ILE A 21 15.88 6.77 10.99
N ASN A 22 15.57 5.74 11.77
CA ASN A 22 15.96 4.36 11.48
C ASN A 22 14.81 3.49 10.92
N PHE A 23 13.57 3.96 11.06
CA PHE A 23 12.37 3.25 10.62
C PHE A 23 11.25 4.20 10.24
N ILE A 24 10.48 3.88 9.19
CA ILE A 24 9.29 4.63 8.79
C ILE A 24 8.08 3.69 8.67
N ILE A 25 6.98 4.07 9.31
CA ILE A 25 5.67 3.46 9.12
C ILE A 25 4.83 4.47 8.33
N ALA A 26 4.24 4.02 7.23
CA ALA A 26 3.35 4.85 6.41
C ALA A 26 2.11 4.07 6.04
N ASP A 27 0.99 4.77 5.82
CA ASP A 27 -0.22 4.11 5.36
C ASP A 27 -0.01 3.52 3.95
N ALA A 28 -0.53 2.31 3.72
CA ALA A 28 -0.33 1.51 2.52
C ALA A 28 -0.86 2.19 1.25
N PHE A 29 -1.83 3.09 1.38
CA PHE A 29 -2.39 3.87 0.29
C PHE A 29 -1.63 5.18 0.04
N VAL A 30 -0.61 5.49 0.84
CA VAL A 30 0.19 6.70 0.70
C VAL A 30 1.28 6.52 -0.35
N GLY A 31 0.82 6.33 -1.59
CA GLY A 31 1.60 6.32 -2.82
C GLY A 31 2.94 5.57 -2.76
N ASN A 32 3.94 6.10 -3.47
CA ASN A 32 5.27 5.50 -3.55
C ASN A 32 6.18 5.89 -2.35
N ILE A 33 5.64 6.24 -1.18
CA ILE A 33 6.45 6.66 -0.01
C ILE A 33 7.45 5.57 0.39
N LEU A 34 7.03 4.31 0.41
CA LEU A 34 7.94 3.23 0.81
C LEU A 34 9.14 3.11 -0.14
N LYS A 35 8.95 3.32 -1.45
CA LYS A 35 10.06 3.32 -2.43
C LYS A 35 10.98 4.52 -2.25
N VAL A 36 10.45 5.66 -1.82
CA VAL A 36 11.25 6.84 -1.49
C VAL A 36 12.16 6.55 -0.30
N VAL A 37 11.59 6.00 0.78
CA VAL A 37 12.32 5.65 2.00
C VAL A 37 13.41 4.60 1.75
N GLU A 38 13.15 3.64 0.87
CA GLU A 38 14.12 2.62 0.46
C GLU A 38 15.43 3.22 -0.07
N LYS A 39 15.36 4.35 -0.79
CA LYS A 39 16.56 5.03 -1.32
C LYS A 39 17.52 5.50 -0.24
N PHE A 40 17.02 5.71 0.98
CA PHE A 40 17.82 6.16 2.13
C PHE A 40 18.35 4.99 2.98
N GLY A 41 18.07 3.73 2.59
CA GLY A 41 18.47 2.55 3.37
C GLY A 41 17.74 2.42 4.71
N ILE A 42 16.60 3.10 4.87
CA ILE A 42 15.80 3.12 6.09
C ILE A 42 14.79 1.96 6.04
N ASN A 43 14.66 1.23 7.15
CA ASN A 43 13.67 0.17 7.28
C ASN A 43 12.25 0.75 7.24
N ARG A 44 11.30 0.00 6.68
CA ARG A 44 9.96 0.54 6.43
C ARG A 44 8.86 -0.50 6.52
N ALA A 45 7.68 -0.08 6.95
CA ALA A 45 6.47 -0.89 6.93
C ALA A 45 5.28 -0.11 6.38
N ALA A 46 4.43 -0.83 5.65
CA ALA A 46 3.11 -0.35 5.27
C ALA A 46 2.12 -0.64 6.40
N PHE A 47 1.25 0.31 6.70
CA PHE A 47 0.12 0.14 7.60
C PHE A 47 -1.19 0.31 6.81
N CYS A 48 -2.08 -0.66 6.84
CA CYS A 48 -3.37 -0.54 6.16
C CYS A 48 -4.45 -0.22 7.19
N THR A 49 -5.05 0.96 7.11
CA THR A 49 -6.18 1.36 7.95
C THR A 49 -7.50 0.69 7.54
N ALA A 50 -7.60 0.21 6.30
CA ALA A 50 -8.77 -0.47 5.78
C ALA A 50 -8.93 -1.89 6.33
N SER A 51 -10.08 -2.50 6.07
CA SER A 51 -10.34 -3.88 6.48
C SER A 51 -9.39 -4.86 5.80
N PHE A 52 -9.14 -5.98 6.46
CA PHE A 52 -8.31 -7.04 5.92
C PHE A 52 -8.86 -7.59 4.59
N SER A 53 -10.19 -7.76 4.49
CA SER A 53 -10.86 -8.18 3.26
C SER A 53 -10.63 -7.22 2.10
N PHE A 54 -10.61 -5.91 2.37
CA PHE A 54 -10.30 -4.92 1.33
C PHE A 54 -8.84 -5.00 0.88
N LEU A 55 -7.91 -5.22 1.82
CA LEU A 55 -6.50 -5.41 1.47
C LEU A 55 -6.30 -6.68 0.62
N ALA A 56 -6.94 -7.80 0.99
CA ALA A 56 -6.92 -9.04 0.22
C ALA A 56 -7.46 -8.83 -1.21
N LEU A 57 -8.59 -8.13 -1.33
CA LEU A 57 -9.16 -7.74 -2.62
C LEU A 57 -8.16 -6.95 -3.46
N MET A 58 -7.52 -5.92 -2.89
CA MET A 58 -6.54 -5.09 -3.60
C MET A 58 -5.31 -5.89 -4.05
N LEU A 59 -4.80 -6.80 -3.21
CA LEU A 59 -3.66 -7.66 -3.54
C LEU A 59 -3.98 -8.70 -4.62
N HIS A 60 -5.25 -9.07 -4.77
CA HIS A 60 -5.72 -10.05 -5.75
C HIS A 60 -6.50 -9.44 -6.91
N PHE A 61 -6.61 -8.12 -6.99
CA PHE A 61 -7.41 -7.41 -7.99
C PHE A 61 -7.12 -7.89 -9.41
N ARG A 62 -5.83 -8.02 -9.78
CA ARG A 62 -5.48 -8.48 -11.12
C ARG A 62 -5.96 -9.90 -11.42
N LYS A 63 -5.89 -10.81 -10.44
CA LYS A 63 -6.40 -12.18 -10.60
C LYS A 63 -7.91 -12.20 -10.78
N LEU A 64 -8.63 -11.33 -10.08
CA LEU A 64 -10.09 -11.19 -10.19
C LEU A 64 -10.50 -10.61 -11.55
N VAL A 65 -9.71 -9.68 -12.09
CA VAL A 65 -9.90 -9.16 -13.45
C VAL A 65 -9.64 -10.24 -14.49
N ASP A 66 -8.52 -10.95 -14.39
CA ASP A 66 -8.17 -12.01 -15.33
C ASP A 66 -9.16 -13.20 -15.27
N ALA A 67 -9.80 -13.44 -14.11
CA ALA A 67 -10.86 -14.42 -13.93
C ALA A 67 -12.23 -13.97 -14.48
N GLY A 68 -12.37 -12.69 -14.87
CA GLY A 68 -13.64 -12.12 -15.33
C GLY A 68 -14.68 -11.94 -14.22
N ASP A 69 -14.27 -11.90 -12.95
CA ASP A 69 -15.16 -11.64 -11.82
C ASP A 69 -15.37 -10.13 -11.62
N ILE A 70 -14.33 -9.34 -11.87
CA ILE A 70 -14.31 -7.88 -11.73
C ILE A 70 -13.78 -7.25 -13.03
N GLY A 71 -14.34 -6.13 -13.45
CA GLY A 71 -13.88 -5.37 -14.61
C GLY A 71 -12.66 -4.52 -14.27
N GLU A 72 -11.97 -3.99 -15.29
CA GLU A 72 -10.78 -3.14 -15.07
C GLU A 72 -11.07 -1.90 -14.19
N ASN A 73 -12.32 -1.44 -14.19
CA ASN A 73 -12.78 -0.31 -13.38
C ASN A 73 -13.25 -0.71 -11.97
N GLY A 74 -13.11 -1.97 -11.59
CA GLY A 74 -13.57 -2.48 -10.30
C GLY A 74 -15.06 -2.80 -10.23
N ASN A 75 -15.79 -2.71 -11.35
CA ASN A 75 -17.19 -3.10 -11.39
C ASN A 75 -17.34 -4.64 -11.39
N PRO A 76 -18.36 -5.20 -10.74
CA PRO A 76 -18.71 -6.61 -10.93
C PRO A 76 -18.99 -6.87 -12.42
N MET A 77 -18.55 -8.01 -12.95
CA MET A 77 -18.88 -8.42 -14.33
C MET A 77 -19.99 -9.47 -14.43
N LYS A 78 -20.39 -10.05 -13.30
CA LYS A 78 -21.52 -10.98 -13.22
C LYS A 78 -22.72 -10.26 -12.59
N ASP A 79 -23.89 -10.35 -13.22
CA ASP A 79 -25.18 -9.82 -12.77
C ASP A 79 -25.80 -10.62 -11.59
N GLU A 80 -24.99 -11.36 -10.84
CA GLU A 80 -25.48 -12.08 -9.68
C GLU A 80 -25.29 -11.20 -8.46
N ASP A 81 -26.37 -10.98 -7.70
CA ASP A 81 -26.47 -10.18 -6.49
C ASP A 81 -25.44 -10.51 -5.38
N ASN A 82 -24.51 -11.45 -5.63
CA ASN A 82 -23.44 -11.86 -4.73
C ASN A 82 -22.13 -12.06 -5.53
N ILE A 83 -21.22 -11.08 -5.48
CA ILE A 83 -19.80 -11.35 -5.79
C ILE A 83 -19.29 -12.28 -4.70
N LEU A 84 -19.28 -13.57 -4.97
CA LEU A 84 -18.71 -14.56 -4.06
C LEU A 84 -17.19 -14.51 -4.23
N LEU A 85 -16.49 -14.06 -3.20
CA LEU A 85 -15.04 -14.24 -3.14
C LEU A 85 -14.73 -15.75 -3.18
N PRO A 86 -13.71 -16.18 -3.93
CA PRO A 86 -13.34 -17.58 -4.00
C PRO A 86 -13.15 -18.18 -2.59
N PRO A 87 -13.60 -19.42 -2.34
CA PRO A 87 -13.37 -20.08 -1.07
C PRO A 87 -11.87 -20.12 -0.74
N GLY A 88 -11.48 -19.58 0.41
CA GLY A 88 -10.08 -19.50 0.83
C GLY A 88 -9.36 -18.20 0.45
N MET A 89 -10.06 -17.19 -0.07
CA MET A 89 -9.60 -15.81 0.16
C MET A 89 -9.62 -15.56 1.68
N PRO A 90 -8.53 -15.03 2.24
CA PRO A 90 -8.42 -14.83 3.68
C PRO A 90 -9.35 -13.70 4.16
#